data_AF-A0A948AJP9-F1
#
_entry.id   AF-A0A948AJP9-F1
#
_cell.length_a   1.000
_cell.length_b   1.000
_cell.length_c   1.000
_cell.angle_alpha   90.00
_cell.angle_beta   90.00
_cell.angle_gamma   90.00
#
_symmetry.space_group_name_H-M   'P 1'
#
loop_
_entity.id
_entity.type
_entity.pdbx_description
1 polymer ?
#
loop_
_entity_poly.entity_id
_entity_poly.type
_entity_poly.pdbx_seq_one_letter_code
_entity_poly.pdbx_strand_id
1 'polypeptide(L)' 'MPEAGSGGKAAGERLQVSGEARLDRRVEGVQMFLALYENNLTSRVATGENAGRLLRHDFVVRELAGPFRLPASG' A
#
# COMPACT_ATOMS: atom_id res chain seq x y z
N MET A 1 6.27 13.85 -36.12
CA MET A 1 5.80 12.96 -35.03
C MET A 1 6.61 13.32 -33.80
N PRO A 2 6.08 14.07 -32.82
CA PRO A 2 6.84 14.40 -31.62
C PRO A 2 6.75 13.26 -30.59
N GLU A 3 7.92 12.84 -30.09
CA GLU A 3 8.04 11.98 -28.91
C GLU A 3 7.74 12.81 -27.65
N ALA A 4 6.69 12.44 -26.93
CA ALA A 4 6.39 13.03 -25.62
C ALA A 4 7.14 12.26 -24.53
N GLY A 5 8.42 12.59 -24.36
CA GLY A 5 9.09 12.41 -23.08
C GLY A 5 8.49 13.38 -22.06
N SER A 6 7.63 12.89 -21.18
CA SER A 6 7.15 13.64 -20.01
C SER A 6 6.71 12.67 -18.92
N GLY A 7 7.65 11.82 -18.48
CA GLY A 7 7.54 11.16 -17.18
C GLY A 7 7.95 12.16 -16.09
N GLY A 8 7.22 13.27 -15.99
CA GLY A 8 7.41 14.24 -14.92
C GLY A 8 7.24 13.52 -13.59
N LYS A 9 8.35 13.38 -12.85
CA LYS A 9 8.32 12.93 -11.45
C LYS A 9 7.48 13.94 -10.68
N ALA A 10 6.20 13.63 -10.47
CA ALA A 10 5.35 14.41 -9.58
C ALA A 10 6.08 14.49 -8.23
N ALA A 11 6.49 15.70 -7.85
CA ALA A 11 7.00 15.95 -6.52
C ALA A 11 5.92 15.49 -5.54
N GLY A 12 6.28 14.56 -4.66
CA GLY A 12 5.37 13.65 -3.97
C GLY A 12 4.09 14.30 -3.45
N GLU A 13 2.98 13.99 -4.11
CA GLU A 13 1.66 14.35 -3.64
C GLU A 13 1.39 13.59 -2.34
N ARG A 14 1.05 14.33 -1.27
CA ARG A 14 0.72 13.73 0.02
C ARG A 14 -0.74 13.30 -0.01
N LEU A 15 -0.97 11.99 0.05
CA LEU A 15 -2.30 11.45 0.29
C LEU A 15 -2.64 11.58 1.78
N GLN A 16 -3.71 12.31 2.10
CA GLN A 16 -4.28 12.36 3.45
C GLN A 16 -5.42 11.37 3.53
N VAL A 17 -5.40 10.51 4.56
CA VAL A 17 -6.42 9.48 4.79
C VAL A 17 -6.93 9.63 6.21
N SER A 18 -8.24 9.72 6.37
CA SER A 18 -8.94 9.62 7.64
C SER A 18 -9.81 8.36 7.65
N GLY A 19 -9.97 7.76 8.82
CA GLY A 19 -10.80 6.58 8.99
C GLY A 19 -11.37 6.51 10.40
N GLU A 20 -12.56 5.96 10.53
CA GLU A 20 -13.21 5.68 11.80
C GLU A 20 -13.43 4.17 11.93
N ALA A 21 -13.24 3.64 13.12
CA ALA A 21 -13.54 2.26 13.45
C ALA A 21 -14.30 2.20 14.76
N ARG A 22 -15.33 1.35 14.81
CA ARG A 22 -16.19 1.13 15.97
C ARG A 22 -16.19 -0.35 16.32
N LEU A 23 -16.22 -0.67 17.61
CA LEU A 23 -16.36 -2.03 18.10
C LEU A 23 -17.75 -2.21 18.70
N ASP A 24 -18.59 -3.04 18.06
CA ASP A 24 -19.96 -3.30 18.50
C ASP A 24 -20.06 -4.18 19.75
N ARG A 25 -18.94 -4.79 20.14
CA ARG A 25 -18.83 -5.60 21.35
C ARG A 25 -17.48 -5.33 22.01
N ARG A 26 -17.43 -5.46 23.33
CA ARG A 26 -16.19 -5.37 24.08
C ARG A 26 -15.30 -6.55 23.73
N VAL A 27 -14.23 -6.29 22.97
CA VAL A 27 -13.18 -7.25 22.65
C VAL A 27 -11.86 -6.66 23.11
N GLU A 28 -11.17 -7.35 24.00
CA GLU A 28 -9.83 -6.96 24.42
C GLU A 28 -8.81 -7.37 23.35
N GLY A 29 -7.77 -6.56 23.15
CA GLY A 29 -6.65 -6.89 22.27
C GLY A 29 -6.88 -6.68 20.76
N VAL A 30 -7.91 -5.93 20.35
CA VAL A 30 -8.11 -5.59 18.93
C VAL A 30 -7.10 -4.54 18.48
N GLN A 31 -6.50 -4.77 17.31
CA GLN A 31 -5.57 -3.85 16.66
C GLN A 31 -6.08 -3.53 15.25
N MET A 32 -6.07 -2.25 14.89
CA MET A 32 -6.40 -1.82 13.53
C MET A 32 -5.12 -1.48 12.77
N PHE A 33 -5.07 -1.86 11.50
CA PHE A 33 -3.99 -1.51 10.58
C PHE A 33 -4.58 -0.92 9.29
N LEU A 34 -3.86 -0.01 8.67
CA LEU A 34 -4.19 0.56 7.35
C LEU A 34 -3.07 0.19 6.38
N ALA A 35 -3.40 -0.46 5.28
CA ALA A 35 -2.44 -0.84 4.24
C ALA A 35 -2.70 -0.08 2.94
N LEU A 36 -1.66 0.56 2.41
CA LEU A 36 -1.66 1.12 1.07
C LEU A 36 -1.18 0.05 0.09
N TYR A 37 -2.05 -0.33 -0.85
CA TYR A 37 -1.73 -1.30 -1.89
C TYR A 37 -1.44 -0.62 -3.22
N GLU A 38 -0.45 -1.18 -3.92
CA GLU A 38 -0.25 -0.95 -5.35
C GLU A 38 -0.65 -2.21 -6.10
N ASN A 39 -1.54 -2.03 -7.08
CA ASN A 39 -2.06 -3.13 -7.89
C ASN A 39 -1.28 -3.25 -9.18
N ASN A 40 -1.19 -4.48 -9.72
CA ASN A 40 -0.56 -4.77 -11.01
C ASN A 40 0.93 -4.34 -11.10
N LEU A 41 1.65 -4.32 -9.97
CA LEU A 41 3.06 -3.96 -9.96
C LEU A 41 3.83 -4.97 -10.80
N THR A 42 4.59 -4.45 -11.77
CA THR A 42 5.38 -5.25 -12.68
C THR A 42 6.87 -4.96 -12.45
N SER A 43 7.63 -6.01 -12.13
CA SER A 43 9.06 -5.90 -11.81
C SER A 43 9.89 -6.68 -12.82
N ARG A 44 10.92 -6.03 -13.40
CA ARG A 44 11.93 -6.71 -14.21
C ARG A 44 13.08 -7.11 -13.30
N VAL A 45 13.25 -8.41 -13.08
CA VAL A 45 14.32 -8.93 -12.22
C VAL A 45 15.57 -9.14 -13.06
N ALA A 46 16.65 -8.42 -12.75
CA ALA A 46 17.90 -8.49 -13.50
C ALA A 46 18.79 -9.66 -13.09
N THR A 47 18.69 -10.12 -11.84
CA THR A 47 19.59 -11.12 -11.24
C THR A 47 18.86 -12.05 -10.27
N GLY A 48 19.45 -13.21 -9.98
CA GLY A 48 18.88 -14.23 -9.07
C GLY A 48 18.02 -15.28 -9.77
N GLU A 49 17.27 -16.07 -9.00
CA GLU A 49 16.48 -17.20 -9.51
C GLU A 49 15.43 -16.79 -10.55
N ASN A 50 14.95 -15.55 -10.46
CA ASN A 50 13.97 -14.99 -11.40
C ASN A 50 14.60 -14.05 -12.45
N ALA A 51 15.93 -14.08 -12.62
CA ALA A 51 16.63 -13.25 -13.59
C ALA A 51 16.04 -13.40 -15.00
N GLY A 52 15.82 -12.27 -15.68
CA GLY A 52 15.26 -12.21 -17.02
C GLY A 52 13.74 -12.35 -17.08
N ARG A 53 13.06 -12.66 -15.96
CA ARG A 53 11.59 -12.78 -15.91
C ARG A 53 10.93 -11.45 -15.59
N LEU A 54 9.71 -11.31 -16.13
CA LEU A 54 8.76 -10.27 -15.75
C LEU A 54 7.87 -10.82 -14.65
N LEU A 55 7.98 -10.27 -13.44
CA LEU A 55 7.10 -10.64 -12.33
C LEU A 55 5.93 -9.67 -12.28
N ARG A 56 4.71 -10.22 -12.24
CA ARG A 56 3.47 -9.46 -12.09
C ARG A 56 2.88 -9.78 -10.73
N HIS A 57 2.60 -8.74 -9.96
CA HIS A 57 2.00 -8.83 -8.64
C HIS A 57 0.64 -8.14 -8.64
N ASP A 58 -0.40 -8.84 -8.19
CA ASP A 58 -1.75 -8.30 -8.24
C ASP A 58 -2.04 -7.32 -7.09
N PHE A 59 -1.50 -7.58 -5.88
CA PHE A 59 -1.63 -6.71 -4.70
C PHE A 59 -0.33 -6.64 -3.91
N VAL A 60 0.32 -5.48 -3.84
CA VAL A 60 1.56 -5.26 -3.09
C VAL A 60 1.35 -4.18 -2.04
N VAL A 61 1.54 -4.52 -0.76
CA VAL A 61 1.57 -3.51 0.32
C VAL A 61 2.80 -2.63 0.13
N ARG A 62 2.60 -1.33 -0.01
CA ARG A 62 3.67 -0.32 -0.13
C ARG A 62 3.93 0.36 1.20
N GLU A 63 2.88 0.55 1.98
CA GLU A 63 2.94 1.11 3.33
C GLU A 63 1.92 0.39 4.21
N LEU A 64 2.32 0.12 5.45
CA LEU A 64 1.45 -0.42 6.50
C LEU A 64 1.53 0.51 7.71
N ALA A 65 0.43 1.17 8.02
CA ALA A 65 0.30 2.04 9.17
C ALA A 65 -0.47 1.35 10.29
N GLY A 66 -0.08 1.61 11.54
CA GLY A 66 -0.61 0.98 12.74
C GLY A 66 0.48 0.30 13.59
N PRO A 67 0.11 -0.44 14.64
CA PRO A 67 -1.27 -0.67 15.08
C PRO A 67 -1.91 0.60 15.63
N PHE A 68 -3.11 0.90 15.15
CA PHE A 68 -4.00 1.87 15.77
C PHE A 68 -4.78 1.15 16.88
N ARG A 69 -4.65 1.63 18.11
CA ARG A 69 -5.38 1.07 19.24
C ARG A 69 -6.84 1.50 19.14
N LEU A 70 -7.72 0.51 19.16
CA LEU A 70 -9.14 0.76 19.36
C LEU A 70 -9.42 0.77 20.86
N PRO A 71 -10.17 1.75 21.38
CA PRO A 71 -10.62 1.70 22.76
C PRO A 71 -11.48 0.44 22.97
N ALA A 72 -11.46 -0.13 24.18
CA ALA A 72 -12.20 -1.35 24.50
C ALA A 72 -13.75 -1.17 24.39
N SER A 73 -14.22 0.05 24.12
CA SER A 73 -15.64 0.41 23.97
C SER A 73 -15.82 1.71 23.19
N GLY A 74 -16.87 1.76 22.36
CA GLY A 74 -17.65 2.91 21.89
C GLY A 74 -16.92 4.21 21.55
#